data_AF-A0A925DUC4-F1
#
_entry.id   AF-A0A925DUC4-F1
#
_cell.length_a   1.000
_cell.length_b   1.000
_cell.length_c   1.000
_cell.angle_alpha   90.00
_cell.angle_beta   90.00
_cell.angle_gamma   90.00
#
_symmetry.space_group_name_H-M   'P 1'
#
loop_
_entity.id
_entity.type
_entity.pdbx_description
1 polymer ?
#
loop_
_entity_poly.entity_id
_entity_poly.type
_entity_poly.pdbx_seq_one_letter_code
_entity_poly.pdbx_strand_id
1 'polypeptide(L)'
;MTEPEVIDNDENVLNVLFTETDKEGNIVEGGISKENSVILKYFTPKIQKEVRGKKAGDHMIFQLGNTFEGDKLEMMLQDLGFEKNDKEAADKYFKLDIVKIGLVEKRDLDEEFFAEIFPGKGIKTEEEVRTALKTEIEQYWEAQSLNQLQDQMYHYLLDETKMEFPENFLKRWLQTGGEAPKTPEQAEAEFPSFSSQLKWTLISDRLITENKLEVSEPELKESMKGEVMRYFGQMNMGEDMSWLESYIDRMMKDEKQVDATYRRLITEKVFGFATSQATPKEKKVTADELVAMQHNHQH
;
A
#
# COMPACT_ATOMS: atom_id res chain seq x y z
N MET A 1 -19.38 -16.61 6.92
CA MET A 1 -20.19 -15.75 7.80
C MET A 1 -21.45 -16.52 8.13
N THR A 2 -21.68 -16.83 9.39
CA THR A 2 -22.92 -17.48 9.86
C THR A 2 -23.95 -16.42 10.26
N GLU A 3 -25.22 -16.81 10.32
CA GLU A 3 -26.34 -15.94 10.70
C GLU A 3 -26.97 -16.45 11.99
N PRO A 4 -26.39 -16.12 13.16
CA PRO A 4 -26.92 -16.58 14.44
C PRO A 4 -28.30 -15.95 14.70
N GLU A 5 -29.19 -16.72 15.33
CA GLU A 5 -30.55 -16.27 15.65
C GLU A 5 -30.57 -15.21 16.75
N VAL A 6 -29.56 -15.21 17.62
CA VAL A 6 -29.43 -14.31 18.78
C VAL A 6 -28.04 -13.71 18.88
N ILE A 7 -27.94 -12.57 19.56
CA ILE A 7 -26.67 -11.95 19.92
C ILE A 7 -26.07 -12.72 21.11
N ASP A 8 -25.05 -13.54 20.86
CA ASP A 8 -24.40 -14.37 21.88
C ASP A 8 -22.86 -14.24 21.89
N ASN A 9 -22.29 -13.48 20.96
CA ASN A 9 -20.86 -13.31 20.77
C ASN A 9 -20.50 -11.83 20.55
N ASP A 10 -19.39 -11.36 21.15
CA ASP A 10 -18.92 -9.98 20.97
C ASP A 10 -18.43 -9.69 19.54
N GLU A 11 -18.12 -10.73 18.77
CA GLU A 11 -17.80 -10.65 17.34
C GLU A 11 -19.05 -10.71 16.44
N ASN A 12 -20.26 -10.73 17.00
CA ASN A 12 -21.48 -10.61 16.18
C ASN A 12 -21.51 -9.24 15.48
N VAL A 13 -21.73 -9.27 14.16
CA VAL A 13 -21.96 -8.10 13.32
C VAL A 13 -23.46 -7.82 13.28
N LEU A 14 -23.87 -6.70 13.86
CA LEU A 14 -25.25 -6.25 13.87
C LEU A 14 -25.49 -5.38 12.63
N ASN A 15 -26.29 -5.86 11.69
CA ASN A 15 -26.81 -5.04 10.62
C ASN A 15 -28.08 -4.37 11.13
N VAL A 16 -28.08 -3.05 11.16
CA VAL A 16 -29.05 -2.27 11.89
C VAL A 16 -29.57 -1.12 11.04
N LEU A 17 -30.80 -0.71 11.30
CA LEU A 17 -31.33 0.57 10.86
C LEU A 17 -31.32 1.51 12.06
N PHE A 18 -30.52 2.57 11.96
CA PHE A 18 -30.53 3.68 12.93
C PHE A 18 -31.59 4.69 12.52
N THR A 19 -32.48 5.05 13.44
CA THR A 19 -33.45 6.13 13.29
C THR A 19 -33.30 7.11 14.45
N GLU A 20 -33.13 8.39 14.19
CA GLU A 20 -33.03 9.42 15.22
C GLU A 20 -34.38 9.54 15.95
N THR A 21 -34.32 9.48 17.29
CA THR A 21 -35.49 9.56 18.16
C THR A 21 -35.24 10.52 19.31
N ASP A 22 -36.29 10.86 20.03
CA ASP A 22 -36.14 11.36 21.39
C ASP A 22 -35.80 10.21 22.37
N LYS A 23 -35.67 10.55 23.65
CA LYS A 23 -35.38 9.61 24.74
C LYS A 23 -36.49 8.57 24.96
N GLU A 24 -37.72 8.88 24.56
CA GLU A 24 -38.89 8.02 24.72
C GLU A 24 -39.07 7.09 23.51
N GLY A 25 -38.33 7.33 22.43
CA GLY A 25 -38.35 6.54 21.20
C GLY A 25 -39.26 7.10 20.11
N ASN A 26 -39.75 8.33 20.27
CA ASN A 26 -40.53 8.99 19.23
C ASN A 26 -39.58 9.50 18.15
N ILE A 27 -39.94 9.27 16.89
CA ILE A 27 -39.12 9.67 15.73
C ILE A 27 -39.02 11.20 15.67
N VAL A 28 -37.80 11.72 15.48
CA VAL A 28 -37.58 13.14 15.22
C VAL A 28 -37.93 13.44 13.76
N GLU A 29 -38.86 14.36 13.53
CA GLU A 29 -39.26 14.76 12.17
C GLU A 29 -38.07 15.39 11.42
N GLY A 30 -37.73 14.84 10.26
CA GLY A 30 -36.53 15.23 9.50
C GLY A 30 -35.20 14.74 10.09
N GLY A 31 -35.25 13.89 11.11
CA GLY A 31 -34.08 13.27 11.74
C GLY A 31 -33.40 12.22 10.84
N ILE A 32 -32.24 11.76 11.28
CA ILE A 32 -31.42 10.80 10.52
C ILE A 32 -32.06 9.42 10.50
N SER A 33 -32.10 8.78 9.34
CA SER A 33 -32.44 7.36 9.17
C SER A 33 -31.41 6.71 8.24
N LYS A 34 -30.62 5.77 8.73
CA LYS A 34 -29.51 5.17 7.98
C LYS A 34 -29.22 3.73 8.38
N GLU A 35 -29.01 2.87 7.38
CA GLU A 35 -28.53 1.51 7.60
C GLU A 35 -27.03 1.49 7.93
N ASN A 36 -26.62 0.64 8.86
CA ASN A 36 -25.22 0.46 9.23
C ASN A 36 -24.92 -0.99 9.69
N SER A 37 -23.64 -1.35 9.71
CA SER A 37 -23.15 -2.64 10.20
C SER A 37 -22.14 -2.40 11.32
N VAL A 38 -22.47 -2.81 12.55
CA VAL A 38 -21.67 -2.53 13.74
C VAL A 38 -21.35 -3.82 14.49
N ILE A 39 -20.09 -4.04 14.85
CA ILE A 39 -19.67 -5.21 15.62
C ILE A 39 -20.02 -4.99 17.10
N LEU A 40 -20.59 -5.99 17.78
CA LEU A 40 -21.01 -5.87 19.18
C LEU A 40 -19.89 -5.38 20.10
N LYS A 41 -18.64 -5.81 19.88
CA LYS A 41 -17.47 -5.37 20.66
C LYS A 41 -17.19 -3.86 20.61
N TYR A 42 -17.75 -3.13 19.64
CA TYR A 42 -17.61 -1.67 19.58
C TYR A 42 -18.53 -0.94 20.55
N PHE A 43 -19.57 -1.61 21.03
CA PHE A 43 -20.47 -1.08 22.03
C PHE A 43 -19.79 -1.06 23.40
N THR A 44 -20.18 -0.15 24.29
CA THR A 44 -19.69 -0.15 25.68
C THR A 44 -20.08 -1.46 26.40
N PRO A 45 -19.31 -1.92 27.40
CA PRO A 45 -19.59 -3.17 28.12
C PRO A 45 -20.99 -3.23 28.75
N LYS A 46 -21.57 -2.07 29.07
CA LYS A 46 -22.95 -1.97 29.57
C LYS A 46 -23.94 -2.37 28.49
N ILE A 47 -23.83 -1.76 27.30
CA ILE A 47 -24.76 -2.03 26.21
C ILE A 47 -24.59 -3.45 25.69
N GLN A 48 -23.35 -3.97 25.62
CA GLN A 48 -23.11 -5.36 25.25
C GLN A 48 -23.93 -6.35 26.10
N LYS A 49 -24.03 -6.11 27.41
CA LYS A 49 -24.85 -6.96 28.31
C LYS A 49 -26.35 -6.79 28.08
N GLU A 50 -26.81 -5.60 27.72
CA GLU A 50 -28.23 -5.30 27.49
C GLU A 50 -28.75 -5.89 26.17
N VAL A 51 -27.90 -6.03 25.15
CA VAL A 51 -28.30 -6.54 23.84
C VAL A 51 -28.11 -8.05 23.67
N ARG A 52 -27.34 -8.69 24.55
CA ARG A 52 -27.18 -10.15 24.52
C ARG A 52 -28.52 -10.86 24.65
N GLY A 53 -28.74 -11.84 23.77
CA GLY A 53 -29.99 -12.59 23.65
C GLY A 53 -31.06 -11.92 22.78
N LYS A 54 -30.88 -10.66 22.34
CA LYS A 54 -31.77 -10.06 21.32
C LYS A 54 -31.58 -10.74 19.97
N LYS A 55 -32.61 -10.67 19.13
CA LYS A 55 -32.66 -11.28 17.79
C LYS A 55 -32.99 -10.26 16.71
N ALA A 56 -32.92 -10.69 15.45
CA ALA A 56 -33.44 -9.89 14.34
C ALA A 56 -34.92 -9.54 14.56
N GLY A 57 -35.29 -8.29 14.29
CA GLY A 57 -36.58 -7.68 14.56
C GLY A 57 -36.70 -7.02 15.94
N ASP A 58 -35.77 -7.28 16.87
CA ASP A 58 -35.71 -6.53 18.13
C ASP A 58 -35.14 -5.13 17.91
N HIS A 59 -35.47 -4.22 18.81
CA HIS A 59 -34.93 -2.87 18.81
C HIS A 59 -34.43 -2.45 20.19
N MET A 60 -33.71 -1.34 20.21
CA MET A 60 -33.37 -0.60 21.41
C MET A 60 -33.23 0.88 21.13
N ILE A 61 -33.47 1.70 22.16
CA ILE A 61 -33.20 3.13 22.14
C ILE A 61 -31.92 3.35 22.92
N PHE A 62 -30.99 4.10 22.33
CA PHE A 62 -29.69 4.36 22.92
C PHE A 62 -29.23 5.79 22.64
N GLN A 63 -28.31 6.28 23.46
CA GLN A 63 -27.65 7.57 23.26
C GLN A 63 -26.25 7.30 22.74
N LEU A 64 -25.83 7.95 21.64
CA LEU A 64 -24.58 7.63 20.95
C LEU A 64 -23.36 7.61 21.89
N GLY A 65 -23.19 8.65 22.69
CA GLY A 65 -22.08 8.81 23.64
C GLY A 65 -22.08 7.85 24.83
N ASN A 66 -23.21 7.18 25.11
CA ASN A 66 -23.27 6.11 26.12
C ASN A 66 -23.04 4.72 25.52
N THR A 67 -23.12 4.61 24.19
CA THR A 67 -23.08 3.35 23.46
C THR A 67 -21.73 3.11 22.80
N PHE A 68 -21.04 4.17 22.39
CA PHE A 68 -19.71 4.11 21.82
C PHE A 68 -18.78 5.07 22.57
N GLU A 69 -17.49 4.72 22.64
CA GLU A 69 -16.46 5.52 23.31
C GLU A 69 -15.23 5.67 22.40
N GLY A 70 -14.45 6.74 22.63
CA GLY A 70 -13.20 6.99 21.93
C GLY A 70 -13.32 6.97 20.41
N ASP A 71 -12.43 6.23 19.76
CA ASP A 71 -12.37 6.09 18.30
C ASP A 71 -13.65 5.48 17.69
N LYS A 72 -14.37 4.63 18.44
CA LYS A 72 -15.64 4.03 17.98
C LYS A 72 -16.77 5.04 17.93
N LEU A 73 -16.81 5.99 18.87
CA LEU A 73 -17.77 7.08 18.83
C LEU A 73 -17.49 8.01 17.65
N GLU A 74 -16.23 8.39 17.46
CA GLU A 74 -15.79 9.20 16.32
C GLU A 74 -16.21 8.58 14.98
N MET A 75 -15.99 7.27 14.82
CA MET A 75 -16.40 6.51 13.64
C MET A 75 -17.92 6.52 13.44
N MET A 76 -18.71 6.28 14.50
CA MET A 76 -20.18 6.31 14.39
C MET A 76 -20.74 7.69 14.07
N LEU A 77 -20.16 8.75 14.62
CA LEU A 77 -20.56 10.12 14.27
C LEU A 77 -20.37 10.38 12.78
N GLN A 78 -19.21 10.02 12.24
CA GLN A 78 -18.92 10.18 10.81
C GLN A 78 -19.83 9.31 9.94
N ASP A 79 -20.06 8.05 10.33
CA ASP A 79 -20.96 7.16 9.61
C ASP A 79 -22.39 7.70 9.56
N LEU A 80 -22.85 8.40 10.59
CA LEU A 80 -24.17 9.04 10.62
C LEU A 80 -24.18 10.42 9.96
N GLY A 81 -23.03 10.92 9.49
CA GLY A 81 -22.91 12.19 8.76
C GLY A 81 -22.60 13.42 9.63
N PHE A 82 -22.17 13.22 10.87
CA PHE A 82 -21.73 14.28 11.78
C PHE A 82 -20.22 14.53 11.71
N GLU A 83 -19.78 15.64 12.31
CA GLU A 83 -18.36 15.89 12.52
C GLU A 83 -17.78 14.95 13.59
N LYS A 84 -16.51 14.59 13.41
CA LYS A 84 -15.79 13.57 14.21
C LYS A 84 -15.86 13.80 15.73
N ASN A 85 -15.97 15.05 16.17
CA ASN A 85 -15.95 15.45 17.59
C ASN A 85 -17.22 16.21 18.01
N ASP A 86 -18.32 16.02 17.29
CA ASP A 86 -19.59 16.70 17.59
C ASP A 86 -20.20 16.17 18.90
N LYS A 87 -20.10 16.98 19.96
CA LYS A 87 -20.61 16.64 21.29
C LYS A 87 -22.12 16.68 21.37
N GLU A 88 -22.78 17.56 20.62
CA GLU A 88 -24.23 17.64 20.61
C GLU A 88 -24.82 16.41 19.90
N ALA A 89 -24.18 15.97 18.81
CA ALA A 89 -24.54 14.73 18.14
C ALA A 89 -24.32 13.50 19.02
N ALA A 90 -23.23 13.46 19.82
CA ALA A 90 -23.01 12.37 20.77
C ALA A 90 -24.12 12.26 21.83
N ASP A 91 -24.79 13.37 22.16
CA ASP A 91 -25.90 13.39 23.12
C ASP A 91 -27.26 13.01 22.51
N LYS A 92 -27.35 12.82 21.18
CA LYS A 92 -28.59 12.42 20.50
C LYS A 92 -28.99 10.98 20.78
N TYR A 93 -30.30 10.73 20.73
CA TYR A 93 -30.89 9.40 20.88
C TYR A 93 -31.22 8.80 19.51
N PHE A 94 -31.02 7.50 19.40
CA PHE A 94 -31.34 6.72 18.23
C PHE A 94 -32.05 5.43 18.64
N LYS A 95 -33.01 5.03 17.82
CA LYS A 95 -33.53 3.67 17.78
C LYS A 95 -32.66 2.84 16.83
N LEU A 96 -32.10 1.75 17.35
CA LEU A 96 -31.40 0.71 16.60
C LEU A 96 -32.39 -0.44 16.40
N ASP A 97 -32.82 -0.66 15.16
CA ASP A 97 -33.57 -1.84 14.76
C ASP A 97 -32.60 -2.91 14.23
N ILE A 98 -32.55 -4.08 14.87
CA ILE A 98 -31.68 -5.18 14.44
C ILE A 98 -32.33 -5.85 13.23
N VAL A 99 -31.77 -5.63 12.05
CA VAL A 99 -32.28 -6.23 10.80
C VAL A 99 -31.76 -7.65 10.65
N LYS A 100 -30.46 -7.84 10.93
CA LYS A 100 -29.78 -9.13 10.75
C LYS A 100 -28.55 -9.23 11.64
N ILE A 101 -28.31 -10.42 12.17
CA ILE A 101 -27.10 -10.72 12.95
C ILE A 101 -26.21 -11.61 12.10
N GLY A 102 -24.95 -11.22 11.95
CA GLY A 102 -23.91 -12.04 11.34
C GLY A 102 -22.85 -12.43 12.38
N LEU A 103 -22.10 -13.49 12.11
CA LEU A 103 -20.88 -13.82 12.83
C LEU A 103 -19.76 -14.09 11.82
N VAL A 104 -18.67 -13.35 11.96
CA VAL A 104 -17.44 -13.61 11.21
C VAL A 104 -16.67 -14.68 11.96
N GLU A 105 -16.89 -15.92 11.60
CA GLU A 105 -16.09 -17.04 12.11
C GLU A 105 -14.69 -16.99 11.49
N LYS A 106 -13.67 -17.09 12.34
CA LYS A 106 -12.32 -17.36 11.86
C LYS A 106 -12.36 -18.71 11.16
N ARG A 107 -11.85 -18.77 9.93
CA ARG A 107 -11.71 -20.04 9.23
C ARG A 107 -10.73 -20.93 9.99
N ASP A 108 -11.00 -22.22 10.00
CA ASP A 108 -10.05 -23.19 10.50
C ASP A 108 -8.75 -23.13 9.68
N LEU A 109 -7.62 -23.32 10.36
CA LEU A 109 -6.30 -23.37 9.73
C LEU A 109 -6.09 -24.75 9.12
N ASP A 110 -6.86 -25.04 8.07
CA ASP A 110 -6.87 -26.31 7.34
C ASP A 110 -6.22 -26.20 5.95
N GLU A 111 -6.03 -27.35 5.30
CA GLU A 111 -5.41 -27.42 3.97
C GLU A 111 -6.19 -26.62 2.92
N GLU A 112 -7.52 -26.52 3.05
CA GLU A 112 -8.36 -25.77 2.12
C GLU A 112 -8.09 -24.26 2.25
N PHE A 113 -8.04 -23.75 3.48
CA PHE A 113 -7.66 -22.38 3.74
C PHE A 113 -6.24 -22.07 3.26
N PHE A 114 -5.28 -22.97 3.53
CA PHE A 114 -3.89 -22.79 3.10
C PHE A 114 -3.75 -22.78 1.58
N ALA A 115 -4.48 -23.63 0.87
CA ALA A 115 -4.51 -23.65 -0.58
C ALA A 115 -5.12 -22.37 -1.17
N GLU A 116 -6.04 -21.71 -0.46
CA GLU A 116 -6.62 -20.43 -0.87
C GLU A 116 -5.65 -19.26 -0.69
N ILE A 117 -4.95 -19.19 0.44
CA ILE A 117 -4.00 -18.08 0.71
C ILE A 117 -2.64 -18.28 0.03
N PHE A 118 -2.25 -19.53 -0.26
CA PHE A 118 -1.01 -19.89 -0.96
C PHE A 118 -1.28 -20.85 -2.14
N PRO A 119 -1.99 -20.37 -3.18
CA PRO A 119 -2.39 -21.21 -4.30
C PRO A 119 -1.18 -21.83 -5.00
N GLY A 120 -1.26 -23.13 -5.26
CA GLY A 120 -0.20 -23.89 -5.96
C GLY A 120 1.09 -24.11 -5.16
N LYS A 121 1.18 -23.67 -3.90
CA LYS A 121 2.37 -23.90 -3.05
C LYS A 121 2.37 -25.25 -2.33
N GLY A 122 1.24 -25.97 -2.35
CA GLY A 122 1.12 -27.29 -1.73
C GLY A 122 1.28 -27.29 -0.20
N ILE A 123 1.00 -26.15 0.45
CA ILE A 123 1.08 -25.97 1.90
C ILE A 123 -0.07 -26.72 2.57
N LYS A 124 0.25 -27.54 3.58
CA LYS A 124 -0.71 -28.40 4.28
C LYS A 124 -0.76 -28.17 5.78
N THR A 125 0.25 -27.51 6.33
CA THR A 125 0.37 -27.33 7.77
C THR A 125 0.56 -25.86 8.14
N GLU A 126 0.18 -25.52 9.37
CA GLU A 126 0.40 -24.17 9.91
C GLU A 126 1.91 -23.82 9.97
N GLU A 127 2.78 -24.81 10.20
CA GLU A 127 4.23 -24.60 10.23
C GLU A 127 4.78 -24.18 8.86
N GLU A 128 4.29 -24.81 7.79
CA GLU A 128 4.62 -24.45 6.41
C GLU A 128 4.08 -23.05 6.06
N VAL A 129 2.86 -22.70 6.49
CA VAL A 129 2.31 -21.33 6.36
C VAL A 129 3.22 -20.31 7.04
N ARG A 130 3.61 -20.56 8.29
CA ARG A 130 4.48 -19.66 9.06
C ARG A 130 5.84 -19.50 8.39
N THR A 131 6.38 -20.57 7.81
CA THR A 131 7.64 -20.54 7.07
C THR A 131 7.51 -19.72 5.78
N ALA A 132 6.42 -19.90 5.03
CA ALA A 132 6.14 -19.13 3.82
C ALA A 132 6.01 -17.63 4.13
N LEU A 133 5.20 -17.27 5.13
CA LEU A 133 5.05 -15.89 5.59
C LEU A 133 6.37 -15.29 6.06
N LYS A 134 7.16 -16.03 6.84
CA LYS A 134 8.47 -15.58 7.28
C LYS A 134 9.37 -15.27 6.08
N THR A 135 9.40 -16.16 5.09
CA THR A 135 10.20 -15.98 3.87
C THR A 135 9.77 -14.73 3.10
N GLU A 136 8.46 -14.50 2.95
CA GLU A 136 7.94 -13.30 2.29
C GLU A 136 8.31 -12.02 3.04
N ILE A 137 8.20 -12.04 4.37
CA ILE A 137 8.60 -10.92 5.23
C ILE A 137 10.10 -10.65 5.13
N GLU A 138 10.93 -11.70 5.15
CA GLU A 138 12.39 -11.58 4.98
C GLU A 138 12.74 -10.98 3.62
N GLN A 139 12.14 -11.47 2.53
CA GLN A 139 12.36 -10.93 1.19
C GLN A 139 11.94 -9.46 1.07
N TYR A 140 10.81 -9.10 1.69
CA TYR A 140 10.36 -7.71 1.73
C TYR A 140 11.39 -6.82 2.42
N TRP A 141 11.86 -7.20 3.61
CA TRP A 141 12.83 -6.39 4.36
C TRP A 141 14.22 -6.39 3.74
N GLU A 142 14.64 -7.47 3.09
CA GLU A 142 15.87 -7.53 2.30
C GLU A 142 15.82 -6.51 1.16
N ALA A 143 14.70 -6.45 0.42
CA ALA A 143 14.50 -5.46 -0.62
C ALA A 143 14.49 -4.02 -0.07
N GLN A 144 13.83 -3.76 1.06
CA GLN A 144 13.82 -2.43 1.68
C GLN A 144 15.21 -2.00 2.15
N SER A 145 15.98 -2.92 2.75
CA SER A 145 17.36 -2.66 3.18
C SER A 145 18.28 -2.41 1.99
N LEU A 146 18.14 -3.18 0.90
CA LEU A 146 18.91 -2.99 -0.31
C LEU A 146 18.60 -1.63 -0.95
N ASN A 147 17.32 -1.25 -1.05
CA ASN A 147 16.92 0.06 -1.57
C ASN A 147 17.55 1.20 -0.77
N GLN A 148 17.54 1.11 0.56
CA GLN A 148 18.18 2.12 1.42
C GLN A 148 19.70 2.20 1.19
N LEU A 149 20.36 1.08 0.96
CA LEU A 149 21.79 1.05 0.65
C LEU A 149 22.08 1.66 -0.72
N GLN A 150 21.27 1.35 -1.74
CA GLN A 150 21.40 1.90 -3.08
C GLN A 150 21.16 3.42 -3.10
N ASP A 151 20.19 3.88 -2.33
CA ASP A 151 19.91 5.31 -2.13
C ASP A 151 21.12 6.04 -1.49
N GLN A 152 21.68 5.49 -0.42
CA GLN A 152 22.90 6.03 0.18
C GLN A 152 24.08 6.02 -0.79
N MET A 153 24.20 4.97 -1.60
CA MET A 153 25.22 4.87 -2.64
C MET A 153 25.06 5.95 -3.71
N TYR A 154 23.82 6.22 -4.14
CA TYR A 154 23.50 7.29 -5.09
C TYR A 154 23.96 8.65 -4.56
N HIS A 155 23.57 9.00 -3.35
CA HIS A 155 23.96 10.26 -2.71
C HIS A 155 25.48 10.34 -2.50
N TYR A 156 26.10 9.28 -2.02
CA TYR A 156 27.56 9.22 -1.83
C TYR A 156 28.31 9.45 -3.14
N LEU A 157 27.91 8.78 -4.23
CA LEU A 157 28.53 8.94 -5.54
C LEU A 157 28.35 10.37 -6.08
N LEU A 158 27.18 10.97 -5.87
CA LEU A 158 26.93 12.36 -6.26
C LEU A 158 27.76 13.34 -5.43
N ASP A 159 27.80 13.22 -4.11
CA ASP A 159 28.45 14.20 -3.24
C ASP A 159 29.98 14.15 -3.34
N GLU A 160 30.55 12.93 -3.40
CA GLU A 160 32.00 12.73 -3.38
C GLU A 160 32.65 12.86 -4.77
N THR A 161 31.88 12.72 -5.86
CA THR A 161 32.42 12.93 -7.21
C THR A 161 32.46 14.42 -7.54
N LYS A 162 33.64 15.02 -7.65
CA LYS A 162 33.75 16.42 -8.07
C LYS A 162 33.61 16.55 -9.59
N MET A 163 32.72 17.43 -10.02
CA MET A 163 32.48 17.70 -11.44
C MET A 163 32.17 19.19 -11.63
N GLU A 164 32.82 19.82 -12.60
CA GLU A 164 32.58 21.21 -12.96
C GLU A 164 31.75 21.28 -14.23
N PHE A 165 30.63 21.99 -14.18
CA PHE A 165 29.74 22.17 -15.31
C PHE A 165 29.77 23.62 -15.82
N PRO A 166 29.64 23.84 -17.14
CA PRO A 166 29.51 25.18 -17.69
C PRO A 166 28.08 25.71 -17.46
N GLU A 167 27.80 26.18 -16.23
CA GLU A 167 26.44 26.53 -15.77
C GLU A 167 25.71 27.48 -16.72
N ASN A 168 26.38 28.55 -17.17
CA ASN A 168 25.78 29.54 -18.08
C ASN A 168 25.33 28.93 -19.41
N PHE A 169 26.09 27.97 -19.94
CA PHE A 169 25.71 27.27 -21.17
C PHE A 169 24.53 26.35 -20.91
N LEU A 170 24.59 25.55 -19.84
CA LEU A 170 23.54 24.58 -19.52
C LEU A 170 22.22 25.25 -19.14
N LYS A 171 22.23 26.37 -18.42
CA LYS A 171 21.03 27.17 -18.13
C LYS A 171 20.40 27.72 -19.40
N ARG A 172 21.20 28.23 -20.34
CA ARG A 172 20.69 28.65 -21.66
C ARG A 172 20.16 27.47 -22.46
N TRP A 173 20.84 26.34 -22.40
CA TRP A 173 20.40 25.11 -23.05
C TRP A 173 19.06 24.62 -22.48
N LEU A 174 18.86 24.68 -21.15
CA LEU A 174 17.58 24.37 -20.52
C LEU A 174 16.43 25.28 -20.98
N GLN A 175 16.72 26.54 -21.31
CA GLN A 175 15.72 27.48 -21.84
C GLN A 175 15.24 27.10 -23.24
N THR A 176 16.10 26.50 -24.07
CA THR A 176 15.82 26.27 -25.50
C THR A 176 15.78 24.81 -25.93
N GLY A 177 16.20 23.89 -25.07
CA GLY A 177 16.45 22.47 -25.40
C GLY A 177 15.25 21.55 -25.19
N GLY A 178 14.18 22.02 -24.56
CA GLY A 178 12.92 21.27 -24.39
C GLY A 178 11.93 21.50 -25.51
N GLU A 179 10.79 20.77 -25.47
CA GLU A 179 9.68 20.96 -26.42
C GLU A 179 9.06 22.36 -26.35
N ALA A 180 9.09 22.98 -25.17
CA ALA A 180 8.65 24.35 -24.94
C ALA A 180 9.79 25.20 -24.35
N PRO A 181 9.98 26.44 -24.82
CA PRO A 181 10.96 27.35 -24.25
C PRO A 181 10.64 27.66 -22.78
N LYS A 182 11.67 27.69 -21.92
CA LYS A 182 11.54 28.06 -20.51
C LYS A 182 12.02 29.49 -20.29
N THR A 183 11.41 30.17 -19.32
CA THR A 183 11.89 31.48 -18.85
C THR A 183 13.23 31.33 -18.12
N PRO A 184 14.01 32.42 -18.00
CA PRO A 184 15.24 32.42 -17.21
C PRO A 184 15.00 31.98 -15.75
N GLU A 185 13.90 32.40 -15.14
CA GLU A 185 13.54 32.06 -13.76
C GLU A 185 13.24 30.56 -13.61
N GLN A 186 12.52 29.96 -14.56
CA GLN A 186 12.27 28.52 -14.58
C GLN A 186 13.58 27.74 -14.75
N ALA A 187 14.44 28.17 -15.68
CA ALA A 187 15.72 27.51 -15.89
C ALA A 187 16.64 27.59 -14.67
N GLU A 188 16.64 28.71 -13.95
CA GLU A 188 17.41 28.86 -12.70
C GLU A 188 16.87 27.94 -11.59
N ALA A 189 15.55 27.84 -11.45
CA ALA A 189 14.90 26.99 -10.45
C ALA A 189 15.13 25.49 -10.72
N GLU A 190 15.12 25.07 -11.98
CA GLU A 190 15.31 23.67 -12.36
C GLU A 190 16.79 23.25 -12.46
N PHE A 191 17.71 24.21 -12.60
CA PHE A 191 19.13 23.93 -12.83
C PHE A 191 19.76 23.00 -11.78
N PRO A 192 19.52 23.15 -10.46
CA PRO A 192 20.09 22.23 -9.46
C PRO A 192 19.69 20.77 -9.71
N SER A 193 18.40 20.50 -9.95
CA SER A 193 17.90 19.15 -10.24
C SER A 193 18.49 18.61 -11.54
N PHE A 194 18.51 19.43 -12.60
CA PHE A 194 19.10 19.05 -13.88
C PHE A 194 20.60 18.72 -13.75
N SER A 195 21.35 19.55 -13.01
CA SER A 195 22.77 19.35 -12.77
C SER A 195 23.05 18.04 -12.02
N SER A 196 22.26 17.73 -10.99
CA SER A 196 22.37 16.46 -10.26
C SER A 196 22.06 15.25 -11.15
N GLN A 197 21.02 15.34 -11.99
CA GLN A 197 20.68 14.29 -12.94
C GLN A 197 21.78 14.08 -13.99
N LEU A 198 22.31 15.16 -14.58
CA LEU A 198 23.41 15.09 -15.55
C LEU A 198 24.66 14.46 -14.93
N LYS A 199 24.98 14.86 -13.69
CA LYS A 199 26.09 14.28 -12.93
C LYS A 199 25.90 12.79 -12.71
N TRP A 200 24.71 12.36 -12.30
CA TRP A 200 24.38 10.94 -12.16
C TRP A 200 24.57 10.19 -13.48
N THR A 201 24.04 10.71 -14.59
CA THR A 201 24.20 10.10 -15.92
C THR A 201 25.67 9.91 -16.27
N LEU A 202 26.51 10.92 -16.05
CA LEU A 202 27.94 10.82 -16.37
C LEU A 202 28.68 9.81 -15.46
N ILE A 203 28.31 9.73 -14.18
CA ILE A 203 28.83 8.73 -13.25
C ILE A 203 28.42 7.32 -13.70
N SER A 204 27.13 7.12 -13.96
CA SER A 204 26.60 5.81 -14.38
C SER A 204 27.21 5.37 -15.71
N ASP A 205 27.33 6.26 -16.69
CA ASP A 205 27.90 5.95 -18.01
C ASP A 205 29.38 5.55 -17.89
N ARG A 206 30.12 6.21 -17.01
CA ARG A 206 31.52 5.84 -16.72
C ARG A 206 31.60 4.45 -16.11
N LEU A 207 30.77 4.15 -15.11
CA LEU A 207 30.72 2.84 -14.46
C LEU A 207 30.32 1.73 -15.45
N ILE A 208 29.32 1.99 -16.29
CA ILE A 208 28.87 1.08 -17.35
C ILE A 208 30.02 0.77 -18.30
N THR A 209 30.68 1.81 -18.81
CA THR A 209 31.71 1.67 -19.85
C THR A 209 32.98 0.99 -19.32
N GLU A 210 33.48 1.41 -18.16
CA GLU A 210 34.72 0.86 -17.60
C GLU A 210 34.57 -0.61 -17.17
N ASN A 211 33.39 -0.96 -16.66
CA ASN A 211 33.11 -2.31 -16.14
C ASN A 211 32.39 -3.20 -17.14
N LYS A 212 32.13 -2.70 -18.36
CA LYS A 212 31.45 -3.43 -19.45
C LYS A 212 30.12 -4.01 -18.99
N LEU A 213 29.35 -3.19 -18.26
CA LEU A 213 28.02 -3.58 -17.83
C LEU A 213 27.10 -3.58 -19.06
N GLU A 214 26.50 -4.72 -19.34
CA GLU A 214 25.62 -4.89 -20.49
C GLU A 214 24.35 -5.60 -20.07
N VAL A 215 23.25 -5.26 -20.75
CA VAL A 215 21.96 -5.94 -20.65
C VAL A 215 21.75 -6.66 -21.96
N SER A 216 21.62 -7.98 -21.89
CA SER A 216 21.41 -8.84 -23.05
C SER A 216 19.93 -8.92 -23.46
N GLU A 217 19.67 -9.30 -24.71
CA GLU A 217 18.30 -9.53 -25.19
C GLU A 217 17.53 -10.57 -24.34
N PRO A 218 18.13 -11.70 -23.91
CA PRO A 218 17.47 -12.63 -23.00
C PRO A 218 17.07 -12.01 -21.65
N GLU A 219 17.92 -11.14 -21.09
CA GLU A 219 17.61 -10.44 -19.83
C GLU A 219 16.43 -9.46 -19.99
N LEU A 220 16.35 -8.75 -21.13
CA LEU A 220 15.21 -7.90 -21.45
C LEU A 220 13.92 -8.72 -21.53
N LYS A 221 13.94 -9.82 -22.29
CA LYS A 221 12.77 -10.70 -22.46
C LYS A 221 12.32 -11.30 -21.13
N GLU A 222 13.25 -11.80 -20.32
CA GLU A 222 12.93 -12.39 -19.02
C GLU A 222 12.35 -11.33 -18.07
N SER A 223 12.91 -10.13 -18.08
CA SER A 223 12.40 -9.05 -17.25
C SER A 223 11.00 -8.61 -17.67
N MET A 224 10.74 -8.44 -18.97
CA MET A 224 9.41 -8.09 -19.48
C MET A 224 8.40 -9.21 -19.18
N LYS A 225 8.81 -10.47 -19.35
CA LYS A 225 8.00 -11.65 -18.99
C LYS A 225 7.63 -11.63 -17.51
N GLY A 226 8.59 -11.36 -16.62
CA GLY A 226 8.35 -11.24 -15.18
C GLY A 226 7.36 -10.13 -14.83
N GLU A 227 7.44 -8.97 -15.51
CA GLU A 227 6.48 -7.87 -15.31
C GLU A 227 5.06 -8.26 -15.76
N VAL A 228 4.93 -8.85 -16.94
CA VAL A 228 3.64 -9.32 -17.46
C VAL A 228 3.05 -10.38 -16.54
N MET A 229 3.85 -11.33 -16.07
CA MET A 229 3.43 -12.36 -15.12
C MET A 229 3.00 -11.77 -13.77
N ARG A 230 3.65 -10.72 -13.28
CA ARG A 230 3.21 -10.03 -12.04
C ARG A 230 1.91 -9.29 -12.24
N TYR A 231 1.75 -8.57 -13.35
CA TYR A 231 0.55 -7.81 -13.65
C TYR A 231 -0.66 -8.73 -13.85
N PHE A 232 -0.49 -9.77 -14.66
CA PHE A 232 -1.58 -10.67 -14.98
C PHE A 232 -1.72 -11.82 -14.00
N GLY A 233 -0.69 -12.27 -13.29
CA GLY A 233 -0.79 -13.35 -12.30
C GLY A 233 -1.61 -13.00 -11.07
N GLN A 234 -1.89 -11.71 -10.85
CA GLN A 234 -2.92 -11.24 -9.90
C GLN A 234 -4.35 -11.46 -10.44
N MET A 235 -4.51 -11.59 -11.76
CA MET A 235 -5.72 -12.08 -12.39
C MET A 235 -5.57 -13.60 -12.57
N ASN A 236 -6.63 -14.37 -12.36
CA ASN A 236 -6.55 -15.82 -12.56
C ASN A 236 -6.25 -16.12 -14.05
N MET A 237 -4.98 -16.39 -14.37
CA MET A 237 -4.45 -16.44 -15.74
C MET A 237 -4.95 -17.60 -16.60
N GLY A 238 -5.76 -18.51 -16.04
CA GLY A 238 -6.04 -19.79 -16.67
C GLY A 238 -4.75 -20.59 -16.91
N GLU A 239 -4.88 -21.75 -17.53
CA GLU A 239 -3.72 -22.63 -17.79
C GLU A 239 -3.02 -22.32 -19.13
N ASP A 240 -3.66 -21.55 -20.03
CA ASP A 240 -3.12 -21.25 -21.36
C ASP A 240 -2.27 -19.98 -21.37
N MET A 241 -0.95 -20.17 -21.33
CA MET A 241 0.04 -19.09 -21.47
C MET A 241 0.68 -19.04 -22.87
N SER A 242 0.09 -19.68 -23.89
CA SER A 242 0.65 -19.70 -25.25
C SER A 242 0.76 -18.32 -25.89
N TRP A 243 -0.04 -17.36 -25.42
CA TRP A 243 -0.02 -15.97 -25.89
C TRP A 243 1.19 -15.18 -25.36
N LEU A 244 1.80 -15.60 -24.25
CA LEU A 244 2.82 -14.84 -23.52
C LEU A 244 4.04 -14.54 -24.39
N GLU A 245 4.59 -15.55 -25.07
CA GLU A 245 5.76 -15.37 -25.93
C GLU A 245 5.48 -14.37 -27.06
N SER A 246 4.33 -14.50 -27.73
CA SER A 246 3.94 -13.57 -28.81
C SER A 246 3.73 -12.13 -28.31
N TYR A 247 3.32 -11.96 -27.06
CA TYR A 247 3.15 -10.66 -26.42
C TYR A 247 4.52 -10.04 -26.09
N ILE A 248 5.43 -10.81 -25.48
CA ILE A 248 6.81 -10.36 -25.21
C ILE A 248 7.54 -10.01 -26.52
N ASP A 249 7.38 -10.81 -27.58
CA ASP A 249 7.95 -10.49 -28.89
C ASP A 249 7.41 -9.20 -29.50
N ARG A 250 6.17 -8.82 -29.17
CA ARG A 250 5.61 -7.51 -29.56
C ARG A 250 6.23 -6.39 -28.72
N MET A 251 6.37 -6.59 -27.42
CA MET A 251 7.03 -5.63 -26.52
C MET A 251 8.48 -5.36 -26.94
N MET A 252 9.21 -6.41 -27.34
CA MET A 252 10.58 -6.31 -27.85
C MET A 252 10.70 -5.55 -29.18
N LYS A 253 9.59 -5.32 -29.90
CA LYS A 253 9.55 -4.48 -31.12
C LYS A 253 9.17 -3.02 -30.82
N ASP A 254 8.71 -2.73 -29.62
CA ASP A 254 8.42 -1.37 -29.17
C ASP A 254 9.70 -0.76 -28.57
N GLU A 255 10.37 0.11 -29.33
CA GLU A 255 11.61 0.77 -28.92
C GLU A 255 11.49 1.48 -27.56
N LYS A 256 10.32 2.05 -27.24
CA LYS A 256 10.12 2.74 -25.96
C LYS A 256 10.10 1.75 -24.81
N GLN A 257 9.46 0.59 -24.98
CA GLN A 257 9.42 -0.44 -23.95
C GLN A 257 10.79 -1.09 -23.76
N VAL A 258 11.52 -1.33 -24.85
CA VAL A 258 12.88 -1.85 -24.81
C VAL A 258 13.82 -0.86 -24.10
N ASP A 259 13.81 0.42 -24.48
CA ASP A 259 14.65 1.45 -23.85
C ASP A 259 14.32 1.62 -22.36
N ALA A 260 13.04 1.65 -21.99
CA ALA A 260 12.64 1.74 -20.59
C ALA A 260 13.13 0.53 -19.76
N THR A 261 12.96 -0.69 -20.29
CA THR A 261 13.41 -1.93 -19.61
C THR A 261 14.92 -1.97 -19.52
N TYR A 262 15.63 -1.61 -20.60
CA TYR A 262 17.08 -1.51 -20.63
C TYR A 262 17.60 -0.54 -19.57
N ARG A 263 17.05 0.68 -19.52
CA ARG A 263 17.44 1.71 -18.54
C ARG A 263 17.27 1.23 -17.10
N ARG A 264 16.18 0.52 -16.81
CA ARG A 264 15.97 -0.06 -15.48
C ARG A 264 17.03 -1.13 -15.17
N LEU A 265 17.20 -2.11 -16.05
CA LEU A 265 18.15 -3.23 -15.83
C LEU A 265 19.61 -2.76 -15.77
N ILE A 266 20.02 -1.80 -16.60
CA ILE A 266 21.38 -1.28 -16.55
C ILE A 266 21.62 -0.47 -15.26
N THR A 267 20.61 0.26 -14.77
CA THR A 267 20.67 0.95 -13.49
C THR A 267 20.80 -0.04 -12.33
N GLU A 268 20.03 -1.12 -12.33
CA GLU A 268 20.16 -2.22 -11.35
C GLU A 268 21.57 -2.82 -11.37
N LYS A 269 22.15 -3.04 -12.56
CA LYS A 269 23.54 -3.52 -12.70
C LYS A 269 24.57 -2.51 -12.19
N VAL A 270 24.38 -1.21 -12.42
CA VAL A 270 25.25 -0.16 -11.89
C VAL A 270 25.25 -0.17 -10.37
N PHE A 271 24.07 -0.21 -9.74
CA PHE A 271 23.98 -0.27 -8.28
C PHE A 271 24.48 -1.61 -7.72
N GLY A 272 24.19 -2.73 -8.39
CA GLY A 272 24.73 -4.04 -8.01
C GLY A 272 26.25 -4.05 -8.05
N PHE A 273 26.86 -3.50 -9.09
CA PHE A 273 28.30 -3.32 -9.18
C PHE A 273 28.82 -2.40 -8.07
N ALA A 274 28.26 -1.19 -7.91
CA ALA A 274 28.70 -0.23 -6.90
C ALA A 274 28.62 -0.82 -5.48
N THR A 275 27.54 -1.55 -5.18
CA THR A 275 27.36 -2.25 -3.89
C THR A 275 28.41 -3.34 -3.70
N SER A 276 28.75 -4.10 -4.75
CA SER A 276 29.79 -5.14 -4.69
C SER A 276 31.20 -4.59 -4.39
N GLN A 277 31.44 -3.30 -4.69
CA GLN A 277 32.71 -2.63 -4.41
C GLN A 277 32.73 -1.94 -3.04
N ALA A 278 31.59 -1.89 -2.35
CA ALA A 278 31.46 -1.24 -1.07
C ALA A 278 31.68 -2.21 0.09
N THR A 279 31.95 -1.65 1.28
CA THR A 279 31.90 -2.38 2.55
C THR A 279 30.85 -1.73 3.44
N PRO A 280 29.57 -2.16 3.33
CA PRO A 280 28.50 -1.61 4.14
C PRO A 280 28.74 -1.86 5.63
N LYS A 281 28.32 -0.91 6.46
CA LYS A 281 28.28 -1.10 7.92
C LYS A 281 26.89 -1.51 8.34
N GLU A 282 26.77 -2.65 9.01
CA GLU A 282 25.50 -3.08 9.56
C GLU A 282 25.02 -2.13 10.65
N LYS A 283 23.75 -1.72 10.57
CA LYS A 283 23.07 -0.91 11.57
C LYS A 283 21.73 -1.57 11.88
N LYS A 284 21.53 -1.93 13.14
CA LYS A 284 20.23 -2.42 13.61
C LYS A 284 19.25 -1.26 13.68
N VAL A 285 18.11 -1.40 13.00
CA VAL A 285 17.02 -0.43 12.97
C VAL A 285 15.68 -1.15 13.12
N THR A 286 14.67 -0.42 13.56
CA THR A 286 13.26 -0.82 13.52
C THR A 286 12.65 -0.56 12.14
N ALA A 287 11.48 -1.15 11.89
CA ALA A 287 10.71 -0.90 10.67
C ALA A 287 10.41 0.59 10.48
N ASP A 288 9.93 1.25 11.54
CA ASP A 288 9.58 2.68 11.52
C ASP A 288 10.80 3.56 11.25
N GLU A 289 11.95 3.23 11.84
CA GLU A 289 13.21 3.95 11.58
C GLU A 289 13.67 3.80 10.12
N LEU A 290 13.57 2.60 9.54
CA LEU A 290 13.94 2.38 8.14
C LEU A 290 13.02 3.18 7.19
N VAL A 291 11.71 3.15 7.46
CA VAL A 291 10.72 3.93 6.70
C VAL A 291 10.98 5.43 6.84
N ALA A 292 11.33 5.91 8.04
CA ALA A 292 11.67 7.32 8.26
C ALA A 292 12.96 7.75 7.54
N MET A 293 13.95 6.86 7.42
CA MET A 293 15.15 7.14 6.62
C MET A 293 14.76 7.39 5.16
N GLN A 294 13.97 6.50 4.55
CA GLN A 294 13.52 6.66 3.16
C GLN A 294 12.72 7.95 2.90
N HIS A 295 11.92 8.43 3.86
CA HIS A 295 11.11 9.65 3.69
C HIS A 295 11.91 10.96 3.80
N ASN A 296 12.97 11.01 4.60
CA ASN A 296 13.75 12.23 4.83
C ASN A 296 14.68 12.60 3.65
N HIS A 297 14.64 11.82 2.57
CA HIS A 297 15.49 11.96 1.40
C HIS A 297 14.76 12.47 0.15
N GLN A 298 13.46 12.84 0.25
CA GLN A 298 12.81 13.64 -0.79
C GLN A 298 13.26 15.10 -0.68
N HIS A 299 14.15 15.50 -1.58
CA HIS A 299 14.49 16.90 -1.84
C HIS A 299 13.38 17.62 -2.59
#